data_AF-A0A0L0HP08-F1
#
_entry.id   AF-A0A0L0HP08-F1
#
_cell.length_a   1.000
_cell.length_b   1.000
_cell.length_c   1.000
_cell.angle_alpha   90.00
_cell.angle_beta   90.00
_cell.angle_gamma   90.00
#
_symmetry.space_group_name_H-M   'P 1'
#
loop_
_entity.id
_entity.type
_entity.pdbx_description
1 polymer ?
#
loop_
_entity_poly.entity_id
_entity_poly.type
_entity_poly.pdbx_seq_one_letter_code
_entity_poly.pdbx_strand_id
1 'polypeptide(L)'
;MLRTPCALRLLPSRSLHRSIIARLATTTTAPATSQEPPSTVKPKGPPEPSSCKEGTVLKGLNILKDGKDPVALADDAYPDWLWSLLDPPKKDWTPEEQLSRKYLRKLTKEKIKANSIAKRAR
;
A
#
# COMPACT_ATOMS: atom_id res chain seq x y z
N MET A 1 -50.04 -6.65 -19.57
CA MET A 1 -48.73 -6.96 -18.96
C MET A 1 -48.64 -6.24 -17.62
N LEU A 2 -48.77 -6.97 -16.52
CA LEU A 2 -48.78 -6.42 -15.16
C LEU A 2 -47.34 -6.11 -14.72
N ARG A 3 -47.07 -4.86 -14.34
CA ARG A 3 -45.83 -4.47 -13.67
C ARG A 3 -45.99 -4.64 -12.17
N THR A 4 -45.21 -5.53 -11.57
CA THR A 4 -45.10 -5.72 -10.12
C THR A 4 -44.31 -4.56 -9.51
N PRO A 5 -44.80 -3.89 -8.44
CA PRO A 5 -43.99 -2.96 -7.68
C PRO A 5 -43.08 -3.72 -6.69
N CYS A 6 -41.79 -3.49 -6.81
CA CYS A 6 -40.76 -4.04 -5.93
C CYS A 6 -40.88 -3.41 -4.54
N ALA A 7 -41.29 -4.19 -3.54
CA ALA A 7 -41.36 -3.74 -2.15
C ALA A 7 -39.94 -3.59 -1.56
N LEU A 8 -39.52 -2.35 -1.31
CA LEU A 8 -38.32 -2.03 -0.54
C LEU A 8 -38.59 -2.33 0.95
N ARG A 9 -38.10 -3.47 1.44
CA ARG A 9 -37.99 -3.73 2.88
C ARG A 9 -36.84 -2.90 3.45
N LEU A 10 -37.17 -1.86 4.22
CA LEU A 10 -36.22 -1.19 5.11
C LEU A 10 -35.79 -2.18 6.22
N LEU A 11 -34.50 -2.50 6.26
CA LEU A 11 -33.91 -3.21 7.40
C LEU A 11 -33.54 -2.19 8.48
N PRO A 12 -33.86 -2.45 9.77
CA PRO A 12 -33.46 -1.57 10.86
C PRO A 12 -31.95 -1.64 11.08
N SER A 13 -31.32 -0.46 11.06
CA SER A 13 -29.91 -0.23 11.36
C SER A 13 -29.59 -0.66 12.79
N ARG A 14 -28.95 -1.83 12.95
CA ARG A 14 -28.42 -2.28 14.24
C ARG A 14 -27.17 -1.48 14.58
N SER A 15 -27.35 -0.47 15.44
CA SER A 15 -26.27 0.32 16.02
C SER A 15 -25.39 -0.56 16.91
N LEU A 16 -24.20 -0.90 16.43
CA LEU A 16 -23.17 -1.55 17.25
C LEU A 16 -22.56 -0.48 18.15
N HIS A 17 -22.89 -0.55 19.44
CA HIS A 17 -22.28 0.28 20.48
C HIS A 17 -20.79 -0.02 20.54
N ARG A 18 -19.98 0.96 20.10
CA ARG A 18 -18.52 0.88 20.12
C ARG A 18 -18.05 1.17 21.54
N SER A 19 -17.80 0.13 22.32
CA SER A 19 -17.19 0.23 23.65
C SER A 19 -15.81 0.91 23.55
N ILE A 20 -15.68 2.04 24.24
CA ILE A 20 -14.44 2.83 24.32
C ILE A 20 -13.60 2.24 25.46
N ILE A 21 -12.52 1.54 25.12
CA ILE A 21 -11.47 1.25 26.11
C ILE A 21 -10.56 2.48 26.16
N ALA A 22 -10.66 3.23 27.26
CA ALA A 22 -9.76 4.32 27.57
C ALA A 22 -8.33 3.78 27.76
N ARG A 23 -7.36 4.26 26.96
CA ARG A 23 -5.94 4.01 27.20
C ARG A 23 -5.37 5.18 28.00
N LEU A 24 -4.90 4.88 29.20
CA LEU A 24 -4.18 5.79 30.08
C LEU A 24 -2.90 6.28 29.38
N ALA A 25 -2.69 7.59 29.36
CA ALA A 25 -1.50 8.23 28.79
C ALA A 25 -0.36 8.22 29.82
N THR A 26 0.81 7.71 29.42
CA THR A 26 2.08 7.94 30.12
C THR A 26 2.95 8.85 29.26
N THR A 27 3.13 10.08 29.72
CA THR A 27 4.12 11.03 29.20
C THR A 27 5.51 10.59 29.66
N THR A 28 6.37 10.15 28.74
CA THR A 28 7.82 10.10 28.96
C THR A 28 8.47 11.09 28.01
N THR A 29 8.96 12.15 28.61
CA THR A 29 9.74 13.22 28.04
C THR A 29 11.20 12.76 28.04
N ALA A 30 11.82 12.64 26.86
CA ALA A 30 13.28 12.73 26.73
C ALA A 30 13.64 13.13 25.28
N PRO A 31 14.55 14.11 25.09
CA PRO A 31 14.89 14.66 23.79
C PRO A 31 15.98 13.81 23.11
N ALA A 32 15.73 13.39 21.88
CA ALA A 32 16.76 12.81 21.02
C ALA A 32 16.87 13.68 19.76
N THR A 33 17.82 14.60 19.84
CA THR A 33 18.73 15.04 18.78
C THR A 33 18.24 14.88 17.34
N SER A 34 17.92 16.03 16.76
CA SER A 34 17.86 16.31 15.34
C SER A 34 19.17 15.87 14.66
N GLN A 35 19.12 14.77 13.90
CA GLN A 35 20.02 14.53 12.78
C GLN A 35 19.19 14.02 11.60
N GLU A 36 18.90 14.98 10.73
CA GLU A 36 18.43 14.80 9.37
C GLU A 36 19.44 13.92 8.61
N PRO A 37 19.07 12.72 8.13
CA PRO A 37 19.92 12.03 7.17
C PRO A 37 19.91 12.85 5.87
N PRO A 38 21.07 13.16 5.29
CA PRO A 38 21.13 13.88 4.03
C PRO A 38 20.32 13.13 2.99
N SER A 39 19.45 13.86 2.32
CA SER A 39 18.72 13.41 1.14
C SER A 39 19.72 13.14 0.03
N THR A 40 20.32 11.96 0.05
CA THR A 40 21.11 11.46 -1.07
C THR A 40 20.14 11.11 -2.18
N VAL A 41 19.87 12.10 -3.03
CA VAL A 41 19.37 11.91 -4.39
C VAL A 41 20.42 11.06 -5.10
N LYS A 42 20.25 9.73 -5.03
CA LYS A 42 21.02 8.83 -5.89
C LYS A 42 20.60 9.13 -7.33
N PRO A 43 21.52 9.54 -8.21
CA PRO A 43 21.21 9.60 -9.63
C PRO A 43 20.75 8.21 -10.07
N LYS A 44 19.77 8.16 -10.97
CA LYS A 44 19.25 6.93 -11.56
C LYS A 44 20.38 6.32 -12.41
N GLY A 45 21.27 5.60 -11.72
CA GLY A 45 22.35 4.82 -12.31
C GLY A 45 21.79 3.58 -13.00
N PRO A 46 22.67 2.77 -13.63
CA PRO A 46 22.31 1.47 -14.18
C PRO A 46 21.47 0.66 -13.18
N PRO A 47 20.53 -0.19 -13.66
CA PRO A 47 19.62 -0.94 -12.81
C PRO A 47 20.38 -1.54 -11.63
N GLU A 48 19.90 -1.26 -10.41
CA GLU A 48 20.57 -1.77 -9.21
C GLU A 48 20.64 -3.30 -9.33
N PRO A 49 21.83 -3.91 -9.14
CA PRO A 49 22.00 -5.34 -9.33
C PRO A 49 21.05 -6.08 -8.40
N SER A 50 20.48 -7.18 -8.88
CA SER A 50 19.61 -7.98 -8.05
C SER A 50 20.37 -8.49 -6.81
N SER A 51 19.67 -8.56 -5.68
CA SER A 51 20.26 -9.04 -4.42
C SER A 51 20.63 -10.54 -4.49
N CYS A 52 19.99 -11.30 -5.39
CA CYS A 52 20.19 -12.73 -5.56
C CYS A 52 20.99 -13.01 -6.83
N LYS A 53 22.22 -13.50 -6.67
CA LYS A 53 23.06 -13.91 -7.82
C LYS A 53 22.39 -15.05 -8.61
N GLU A 54 22.73 -15.14 -9.89
CA GLU A 54 22.33 -16.25 -10.74
C GLU A 54 22.64 -17.62 -10.09
N GLY A 55 21.77 -18.60 -10.30
CA GLY A 55 21.95 -19.95 -9.76
C GLY A 55 21.56 -20.11 -8.28
N THR A 56 21.11 -19.04 -7.60
CA THR A 56 20.68 -19.14 -6.20
C THR A 56 19.35 -19.91 -6.10
N VAL A 57 19.33 -21.00 -5.33
CA VAL A 57 18.08 -21.75 -5.06
C VAL A 57 17.21 -20.95 -4.08
N LEU A 58 15.99 -20.60 -4.51
CA LEU A 58 15.05 -19.82 -3.72
C LEU A 58 14.26 -20.73 -2.78
N LYS A 59 14.79 -20.93 -1.58
CA LYS A 59 14.25 -21.86 -0.57
C LYS A 59 12.85 -21.47 -0.12
N GLY A 60 11.94 -22.45 -0.04
CA GLY A 60 10.62 -22.28 0.58
C GLY A 60 9.56 -21.62 -0.31
N LEU A 61 9.82 -21.50 -1.62
CA LEU A 61 8.82 -21.06 -2.59
C LEU A 61 7.94 -22.22 -3.09
N ASN A 62 8.50 -23.44 -3.16
CA ASN A 62 7.75 -24.59 -3.62
C ASN A 62 6.75 -25.08 -2.54
N ILE A 63 5.48 -25.20 -2.94
CA ILE A 63 4.40 -25.73 -2.10
C ILE A 63 4.04 -27.19 -2.42
N LEU A 64 4.57 -27.74 -3.52
CA LEU A 64 4.28 -29.09 -3.97
C LEU A 64 5.24 -30.09 -3.31
N LYS A 65 4.74 -31.27 -2.94
CA LYS A 65 5.54 -32.31 -2.26
C LYS A 65 6.68 -32.84 -3.14
N ASP A 66 6.41 -33.01 -4.43
CA ASP A 66 7.39 -33.54 -5.41
C ASP A 66 8.07 -32.42 -6.20
N GLY A 67 7.80 -31.15 -5.87
CA GLY A 67 8.37 -30.00 -6.54
C GLY A 67 9.81 -29.73 -6.10
N LYS A 68 10.56 -29.02 -6.94
CA LYS A 68 11.86 -28.44 -6.60
C LYS A 68 11.71 -26.93 -6.42
N ASP A 69 12.50 -26.37 -5.52
CA ASP A 69 12.58 -24.92 -5.37
C ASP A 69 13.13 -24.29 -6.67
N PRO A 70 12.53 -23.21 -7.16
CA PRO A 70 13.00 -22.56 -8.38
C PRO A 70 14.37 -21.92 -8.15
N VAL A 71 15.19 -21.94 -9.20
CA VAL A 71 16.54 -21.36 -9.20
C VAL A 71 16.48 -19.97 -9.85
N ALA A 72 17.17 -19.00 -9.25
CA ALA A 72 17.30 -17.67 -9.81
C ALA A 72 18.06 -17.71 -11.16
N LEU A 73 17.48 -17.08 -12.17
CA LEU A 73 18.08 -16.86 -13.48
C LEU A 73 18.94 -15.59 -13.45
N ALA A 74 19.62 -15.29 -14.56
CA ALA A 74 20.30 -14.00 -14.72
C ALA A 74 19.30 -12.83 -14.79
N ASP A 75 19.72 -11.64 -14.37
CA ASP A 75 18.87 -10.45 -14.29
C ASP A 75 18.21 -10.09 -15.64
N ASP A 76 18.92 -10.33 -16.75
CA ASP A 76 18.46 -10.07 -18.12
C ASP A 76 17.41 -11.06 -18.63
N ALA A 77 17.31 -12.25 -18.00
CA ALA A 77 16.29 -13.24 -18.34
C ALA A 77 14.93 -12.87 -17.75
N TYR A 78 14.88 -11.91 -16.82
CA TYR A 78 13.65 -11.40 -16.25
C TYR A 78 13.14 -10.21 -17.06
N PRO A 79 11.81 -10.09 -17.27
CA PRO A 79 11.25 -8.95 -17.97
C PRO A 79 11.52 -7.60 -17.26
N ASP A 80 11.71 -6.54 -18.05
CA ASP A 80 12.04 -5.18 -17.58
C ASP A 80 11.07 -4.60 -16.53
N TRP A 81 9.80 -5.01 -16.57
CA TRP A 81 8.79 -4.50 -15.63
C TRP A 81 9.10 -4.85 -14.18
N LEU A 82 9.85 -5.94 -13.92
CA LEU A 82 10.20 -6.39 -12.57
C LEU A 82 11.00 -5.32 -11.82
N TRP A 83 11.96 -4.71 -12.52
CA TRP A 83 12.87 -3.71 -11.97
C TRP A 83 12.19 -2.36 -11.74
N SER A 84 11.09 -2.09 -12.45
CA SER A 84 10.29 -0.87 -12.29
C SER A 84 9.37 -0.90 -11.06
N LEU A 85 9.18 -2.05 -10.41
CA LEU A 85 8.24 -2.19 -9.27
C LEU A 85 8.68 -1.46 -8.00
N LEU A 86 9.99 -1.31 -7.83
CA LEU A 86 10.59 -0.68 -6.64
C LEU A 86 10.70 0.84 -6.78
N ASP A 87 10.37 1.39 -7.95
CA ASP A 87 10.37 2.83 -8.17
C ASP A 87 9.39 3.51 -7.19
N PRO A 88 9.82 4.57 -6.48
CA PRO A 88 8.99 5.23 -5.50
C PRO A 88 7.74 5.81 -6.18
N PRO A 89 6.60 5.87 -5.47
CA PRO A 89 5.40 6.48 -6.03
C PRO A 89 5.68 7.94 -6.40
N LYS A 90 5.34 8.33 -7.64
CA LYS A 90 5.45 9.71 -8.11
C LYS A 90 4.74 10.65 -7.14
N LYS A 91 5.48 11.65 -6.66
CA LYS A 91 4.95 12.68 -5.75
C LYS A 91 4.14 13.72 -6.53
N ASP A 92 4.60 14.02 -7.73
CA ASP A 92 4.01 14.98 -8.64
C ASP A 92 3.20 14.23 -9.70
N TRP A 93 1.91 14.56 -9.81
CA TRP A 93 0.98 13.94 -10.75
C TRP A 93 0.83 14.85 -11.96
N THR A 94 1.24 14.37 -13.13
CA THR A 94 0.98 15.05 -14.40
C THR A 94 -0.54 15.15 -14.64
N PRO A 95 -1.03 16.14 -15.44
CA PRO A 95 -2.47 16.33 -15.64
C PRO A 95 -3.17 15.08 -16.18
N GLU A 96 -2.51 14.29 -17.03
CA GLU A 96 -3.05 13.02 -17.54
C GLU A 96 -3.16 11.96 -16.44
N GLU A 97 -2.16 11.86 -15.55
CA GLU A 97 -2.14 10.91 -14.45
C GLU A 97 -3.13 11.26 -13.33
N GLN A 98 -3.61 12.50 -13.26
CA GLN A 98 -4.67 12.91 -12.32
C GLN A 98 -6.02 12.25 -12.64
N LEU A 99 -6.23 11.79 -13.88
CA LEU A 99 -7.40 10.96 -14.22
C LEU A 99 -7.18 9.47 -13.93
N SER A 100 -5.97 9.07 -13.51
CA SER A 100 -5.66 7.68 -13.23
C SER A 100 -6.45 7.14 -12.04
N ARG A 101 -6.80 5.84 -12.09
CA ARG A 101 -7.48 5.13 -11.00
C ARG A 101 -6.69 5.23 -9.67
N LYS A 102 -5.37 5.26 -9.74
CA LYS A 102 -4.47 5.32 -8.56
C LYS A 102 -4.62 6.67 -7.84
N TYR A 103 -4.62 7.77 -8.58
CA TYR A 103 -4.81 9.11 -8.04
C TYR A 103 -6.20 9.30 -7.42
N LEU A 104 -7.26 8.90 -8.14
CA LEU A 104 -8.64 9.01 -7.66
C LEU A 104 -8.89 8.23 -6.36
N ARG A 105 -8.29 7.04 -6.22
CA ARG A 105 -8.32 6.26 -4.97
C ARG A 105 -7.64 6.98 -3.82
N LYS A 106 -6.50 7.64 -4.07
CA LYS A 106 -5.78 8.43 -3.06
C LYS A 106 -6.64 9.58 -2.56
N LEU A 107 -7.22 10.39 -3.46
CA LEU A 107 -8.12 11.48 -3.10
C LEU A 107 -9.33 11.00 -2.30
N THR A 108 -9.92 9.86 -2.69
CA THR A 108 -11.07 9.29 -2.00
C THR A 108 -10.69 8.88 -0.58
N LYS A 109 -9.53 8.25 -0.40
CA LYS A 109 -9.00 7.89 0.93
C LYS A 109 -8.76 9.12 1.81
N GLU A 110 -8.20 10.19 1.25
CA GLU A 110 -7.94 11.44 1.98
C GLU A 110 -9.25 12.13 2.39
N LYS A 111 -10.25 12.17 1.52
CA LYS A 111 -11.59 12.71 1.83
C LYS A 111 -12.27 11.94 2.96
N ILE A 112 -12.24 10.60 2.90
CA ILE A 112 -12.80 9.75 3.95
C ILE A 112 -12.06 9.98 5.27
N LYS A 113 -10.73 10.07 5.23
CA LYS A 113 -9.91 10.35 6.42
C LYS A 113 -10.26 11.73 7.01
N ALA A 114 -10.32 12.78 6.20
CA ALA A 114 -10.69 14.13 6.64
C ALA A 114 -12.09 14.16 7.28
N ASN A 115 -13.08 13.52 6.65
CA ASN A 115 -14.44 13.40 7.19
C ASN A 115 -14.43 12.65 8.53
N SER A 116 -13.70 11.53 8.61
CA SER A 116 -13.59 10.74 9.85
C SER A 116 -12.92 11.53 10.98
N ILE A 117 -11.92 12.37 10.67
CA ILE A 117 -11.26 13.24 11.65
C ILE A 117 -12.21 14.35 12.08
N ALA A 118 -12.87 15.04 11.14
CA ALA A 118 -13.78 16.13 11.45
C ALA A 118 -14.97 15.67 12.30
N LYS A 119 -15.50 14.47 12.04
CA LYS A 119 -16.54 13.83 12.86
C LYS A 119 -16.06 13.45 14.26
N ARG A 120 -14.77 13.18 14.44
CA ARG A 120 -14.18 12.82 15.74
C ARG A 120 -13.80 14.06 16.58
N ALA A 121 -13.52 15.18 15.92
CA ALA A 121 -13.16 16.43 16.58
C ALA A 121 -14.38 17.27 17.01
N ARG A 122 -15.57 16.93 16.50
CA ARG A 122 -16.85 17.37 17.06
C ARG A 122 -17.22 16.47 18.22
#